data_AF-A0A0K0YH10-F1
#
_entry.id   AF-A0A0K0YH10-F1
#
_cell.length_a   1.000
_cell.length_b   1.000
_cell.length_c   1.000
_cell.angle_alpha   90.00
_cell.angle_beta   90.00
_cell.angle_gamma   90.00
#
_symmetry.space_group_name_H-M   'P 1'
#
loop_
_entity.id
_entity.type
_entity.pdbx_description
1 polymer ?
#
loop_
_entity_poly.entity_id
_entity_poly.type
_entity_poly.pdbx_seq_one_letter_code
_entity_poly.pdbx_strand_id
1 'polypeptide(L)'
;KNGTPIIAAIQDFITAAYLLSNKNNFFDRKTFCQIANYMFNGEGAFDPDTGKRHPIEIPPPVIWKPQALWTGKQIFNLLMRPYKGCRVLVNLEAACKQFKKNGDQPPDLNENDAYLVIRNSEVMCGVMDKATVGDGKKDSVFYVMMRDFGPDHAVQGMNRLSKLSARWLSNNGFSLGISDVTPGE
;
A
#
# COMPACT_ATOMS: atom_id res chain seq x y z
N LYS A 1 -4.06 -22.65 13.46
CA LYS A 1 -5.22 -23.44 12.96
C LYS A 1 -5.40 -23.39 11.43
N ASN A 2 -5.21 -22.28 10.67
CA ASN A 2 -5.32 -22.31 9.18
C ASN A 2 -4.09 -21.78 8.39
N GLY A 3 -2.97 -21.47 9.08
CA GLY A 3 -1.75 -20.93 8.44
C GLY A 3 -1.89 -19.55 7.80
N THR A 4 -2.99 -18.84 8.10
CA THR A 4 -3.28 -17.46 7.68
C THR A 4 -2.64 -16.45 8.63
N PRO A 5 -2.28 -15.24 8.15
CA PRO A 5 -1.73 -14.20 9.01
C PRO A 5 -2.77 -13.77 10.05
N ILE A 6 -2.34 -13.71 11.32
CA ILE A 6 -3.15 -13.24 12.46
C ILE A 6 -2.76 -11.79 12.83
N ILE A 7 -1.48 -11.46 12.70
CA ILE A 7 -0.97 -10.09 12.87
C ILE A 7 -0.98 -9.43 11.50
N ALA A 8 -1.85 -8.43 11.31
CA ALA A 8 -2.04 -7.71 10.06
C ALA A 8 -2.59 -6.29 10.33
N ALA A 9 -2.81 -5.52 9.26
CA ALA A 9 -3.38 -4.18 9.38
C ALA A 9 -4.78 -4.21 10.03
N ILE A 10 -5.00 -3.30 10.99
CA ILE A 10 -6.28 -3.13 11.70
C ILE A 10 -7.05 -1.92 11.14
N GLN A 11 -8.27 -1.69 11.65
CA GLN A 11 -9.29 -0.76 11.13
C GLN A 11 -8.73 0.51 10.47
N ASP A 12 -8.14 1.44 11.23
CA ASP A 12 -7.70 2.73 10.70
C ASP A 12 -6.56 2.62 9.70
N PHE A 13 -5.72 1.58 9.82
CA PHE A 13 -4.64 1.32 8.87
C PHE A 13 -5.18 0.82 7.53
N ILE A 14 -6.24 0.00 7.54
CA ILE A 14 -6.91 -0.43 6.32
C ILE A 14 -7.58 0.79 5.65
N THR A 15 -8.26 1.64 6.42
CA THR A 15 -8.91 2.84 5.88
C THR A 15 -7.90 3.78 5.24
N ALA A 16 -6.80 4.09 5.95
CA ALA A 16 -5.73 4.93 5.40
C ALA A 16 -5.09 4.29 4.15
N ALA A 17 -4.86 2.98 4.16
CA ALA A 17 -4.29 2.29 3.01
C ALA A 17 -5.21 2.35 1.78
N TYR A 18 -6.51 2.12 1.99
CA TYR A 18 -7.53 2.18 0.95
C TYR A 18 -7.64 3.59 0.37
N LEU A 19 -7.78 4.60 1.23
CA LEU A 19 -7.88 5.99 0.80
C LEU A 19 -6.63 6.43 0.04
N LEU A 20 -5.43 6.12 0.55
CA LEU A 20 -4.17 6.50 -0.09
C LEU A 20 -3.99 5.83 -1.45
N SER A 21 -4.31 4.54 -1.57
CA SER A 21 -4.14 3.75 -2.81
C SER A 21 -5.19 4.02 -3.89
N ASN A 22 -6.18 4.88 -3.63
CA ASN A 22 -7.20 5.27 -4.59
C ASN A 22 -6.57 5.87 -5.89
N LYS A 23 -7.13 5.51 -7.05
CA LYS A 23 -6.71 5.99 -8.39
C LYS A 23 -6.68 7.51 -8.53
N ASN A 24 -7.53 8.21 -7.78
CA ASN A 24 -7.68 9.66 -7.91
C ASN A 24 -6.64 10.47 -7.13
N ASN A 25 -5.78 9.82 -6.35
CA ASN A 25 -4.75 10.51 -5.57
C ASN A 25 -3.47 10.73 -6.36
N PHE A 26 -3.18 12.01 -6.61
CA PHE A 26 -1.94 12.47 -7.20
C PHE A 26 -1.23 13.44 -6.27
N PHE A 27 0.07 13.25 -6.11
CA PHE A 27 0.92 14.04 -5.22
C PHE A 27 2.03 14.71 -6.03
N ASP A 28 2.29 15.98 -5.74
CA ASP A 28 3.50 16.64 -6.20
C ASP A 28 4.73 16.07 -5.46
N ARG A 29 5.93 16.38 -5.95
CA ARG A 29 7.16 15.84 -5.39
C ARG A 29 7.31 16.14 -3.89
N LYS A 30 6.91 17.34 -3.44
CA LYS A 30 7.02 17.75 -2.04
C LYS A 30 6.10 16.90 -1.15
N THR A 31 4.83 16.79 -1.52
CA THR A 31 3.86 15.99 -0.76
C THR A 31 4.22 14.52 -0.79
N PHE A 32 4.63 13.97 -1.95
CA PHE A 32 5.05 12.58 -2.06
C PHE A 32 6.23 12.25 -1.13
N CYS A 33 7.27 13.09 -1.13
CA CYS A 33 8.42 12.91 -0.24
C CYS A 33 8.03 13.02 1.24
N GLN A 34 7.11 13.93 1.60
CA GLN A 34 6.61 14.05 2.96
C GLN A 34 5.85 12.80 3.41
N ILE A 35 4.97 12.27 2.55
CA ILE A 35 4.24 11.03 2.81
C ILE A 35 5.21 9.85 2.95
N ALA A 36 6.21 9.75 2.07
CA ALA A 36 7.25 8.73 2.19
C ALA A 36 7.99 8.83 3.53
N ASN A 37 8.31 10.06 3.97
CA ASN A 37 9.01 10.29 5.23
C ASN A 37 8.20 9.83 6.46
N TYR A 38 6.86 9.81 6.38
CA TYR A 38 6.02 9.24 7.44
C TYR A 38 6.36 7.77 7.75
N MET A 39 6.90 7.01 6.80
CA MET A 39 7.32 5.62 7.01
C MET A 39 8.71 5.50 7.67
N PHE A 40 9.64 6.37 7.30
CA PHE A 40 11.09 6.17 7.54
C PHE A 40 11.69 7.09 8.61
N ASN A 41 10.94 8.06 9.15
CA ASN A 41 11.42 8.98 10.20
C ASN A 41 12.69 9.77 9.82
N GLY A 42 12.98 9.95 8.53
CA GLY A 42 14.20 10.62 8.06
C GLY A 42 15.48 9.80 8.20
N GLU A 43 15.42 8.56 8.68
CA GLU A 43 16.61 7.76 8.99
C GLU A 43 17.00 6.75 7.87
N GLY A 44 16.33 6.83 6.72
CA GLY A 44 16.51 5.87 5.61
C GLY A 44 15.87 4.50 5.86
N ALA A 45 16.07 3.58 4.92
CA ALA A 45 15.57 2.21 5.01
C ALA A 45 16.61 1.28 5.63
N PHE A 46 16.28 0.68 6.77
CA PHE A 46 17.10 -0.35 7.40
C PHE A 46 16.95 -1.68 6.66
N ASP A 47 18.07 -2.32 6.33
CA ASP A 47 18.11 -3.65 5.72
C ASP A 47 18.47 -4.70 6.78
N PRO A 48 17.57 -5.63 7.12
CA PRO A 48 17.83 -6.65 8.13
C PRO A 48 18.88 -7.67 7.69
N ASP A 49 19.08 -7.87 6.38
CA ASP A 49 20.04 -8.86 5.88
C ASP A 49 21.49 -8.37 6.00
N THR A 50 21.71 -7.06 5.81
CA THR A 50 23.05 -6.45 5.84
C THR A 50 23.32 -5.65 7.12
N GLY A 51 22.29 -5.34 7.90
CA GLY A 51 22.38 -4.48 9.10
C GLY A 51 22.66 -3.01 8.79
N LYS A 52 22.57 -2.60 7.52
CA LYS A 52 22.89 -1.23 7.06
C LYS A 52 21.63 -0.42 6.79
N ARG A 53 21.78 0.90 6.82
CA ARG A 53 20.74 1.84 6.38
C ARG A 53 21.06 2.33 4.98
N HIS A 54 20.05 2.34 4.13
CA HIS A 54 20.13 2.79 2.75
C HIS A 54 19.26 4.04 2.54
N PRO A 55 19.68 4.95 1.64
CA PRO A 55 18.83 6.07 1.25
C PRO A 55 17.57 5.55 0.56
N ILE A 56 16.45 6.26 0.75
CA ILE A 56 15.19 5.95 0.07
C ILE A 56 15.30 6.46 -1.37
N GLU A 57 15.07 5.59 -2.34
CA GLU A 57 15.09 5.95 -3.76
C GLU A 57 13.68 6.29 -4.22
N ILE A 58 13.42 7.57 -4.43
CA ILE A 58 12.12 8.04 -4.93
C ILE A 58 11.93 7.57 -6.39
N PRO A 59 10.81 6.90 -6.73
CA PRO A 59 10.56 6.44 -8.08
C PRO A 59 10.32 7.62 -9.04
N PRO A 60 10.42 7.41 -10.36
CA PRO A 60 10.00 8.42 -11.33
C PRO A 60 8.50 8.75 -11.18
N PRO A 61 8.07 9.96 -11.55
CA PRO A 61 6.65 10.31 -11.54
C PRO A 61 5.88 9.50 -12.59
N VAL A 62 4.59 9.27 -12.34
CA VAL A 62 3.68 8.64 -13.31
C VAL A 62 3.32 9.63 -14.42
N ILE A 63 3.04 10.88 -14.04
CA ILE A 63 2.73 11.96 -14.97
C ILE A 63 3.93 12.90 -15.02
N TRP A 64 4.43 13.17 -16.22
CA TRP A 64 5.61 14.04 -16.42
C TRP A 64 5.25 15.48 -16.77
N LYS A 65 4.17 15.67 -17.53
CA LYS A 65 3.66 16.97 -17.97
C LYS A 65 2.14 16.99 -17.75
N PRO A 66 1.53 18.13 -17.38
CA PRO A 66 2.13 19.46 -17.22
C PRO A 66 2.99 19.61 -15.95
N GLN A 67 2.78 18.76 -14.96
CA GLN A 67 3.51 18.73 -13.70
C GLN A 67 3.91 17.29 -13.37
N ALA A 68 5.08 17.12 -12.74
CA ALA A 68 5.51 15.84 -12.22
C ALA A 68 4.60 15.40 -11.05
N LEU A 69 3.82 14.34 -11.25
CA LEU A 69 2.90 13.79 -10.25
C LEU A 69 3.14 12.30 -10.01
N TRP A 70 3.00 11.93 -8.75
CA TRP A 70 3.10 10.56 -8.25
C TRP A 70 1.75 10.07 -7.76
N THR A 71 1.47 8.78 -7.93
CA THR A 71 0.24 8.18 -7.43
C THR A 71 0.42 7.69 -5.99
N GLY A 72 -0.67 7.54 -5.25
CA GLY A 72 -0.62 6.89 -3.94
C GLY A 72 -0.15 5.44 -3.98
N LYS A 73 -0.38 4.73 -5.08
CA LYS A 73 0.14 3.36 -5.31
C LYS A 73 1.66 3.31 -5.25
N GLN A 74 2.36 4.33 -5.76
CA GLN A 74 3.83 4.40 -5.69
C GLN A 74 4.38 4.54 -4.26
N ILE A 75 3.58 5.04 -3.31
CA ILE A 75 3.97 5.04 -1.88
C ILE A 75 4.07 3.60 -1.37
N PHE A 76 3.18 2.70 -1.81
CA PHE A 76 3.23 1.29 -1.44
C PHE A 76 4.40 0.55 -2.08
N ASN A 77 4.86 0.99 -3.26
CA ASN A 77 6.11 0.49 -3.84
C ASN A 77 7.28 0.74 -2.89
N LEU A 78 7.40 1.97 -2.35
CA LEU A 78 8.42 2.32 -1.36
C LEU A 78 8.24 1.56 -0.03
N LEU A 79 7.00 1.29 0.36
CA LEU A 79 6.70 0.51 1.56
C LEU A 79 7.29 -0.90 1.48
N MET A 80 7.13 -1.56 0.31
CA MET A 80 7.66 -2.90 0.04
C MET A 80 9.16 -2.87 -0.24
N ARG A 81 9.59 -2.02 -1.17
CA ARG A 81 10.96 -1.94 -1.69
C ARG A 81 11.46 -0.48 -1.74
N PRO A 82 12.12 0.00 -0.67
CA PRO A 82 12.50 1.40 -0.55
C PRO A 82 13.73 1.84 -1.35
N TYR A 83 14.56 0.89 -1.81
CA TYR A 83 15.77 1.16 -2.60
C TYR A 83 16.06 -0.01 -3.56
N LYS A 84 16.83 0.21 -4.63
CA LYS A 84 17.02 -0.78 -5.71
C LYS A 84 17.73 -2.05 -5.27
N GLY A 85 18.64 -1.96 -4.30
CA GLY A 85 19.36 -3.12 -3.76
C GLY A 85 18.53 -4.02 -2.83
N CYS A 86 17.33 -3.60 -2.43
CA CYS A 86 16.49 -4.40 -1.56
C CYS A 86 15.98 -5.64 -2.31
N ARG A 87 16.22 -6.83 -1.75
CA ARG A 87 15.83 -8.12 -2.36
C ARG A 87 14.33 -8.40 -2.37
N VAL A 88 13.53 -7.60 -1.67
CA VAL A 88 12.07 -7.76 -1.58
C VAL A 88 11.43 -7.45 -2.93
N LEU A 89 11.08 -8.49 -3.68
CA LEU A 89 10.45 -8.46 -5.00
C LEU A 89 9.11 -9.21 -4.95
N VAL A 90 8.11 -8.60 -4.32
CA VAL A 90 6.79 -9.20 -4.13
C VAL A 90 6.09 -9.31 -5.48
N ASN A 91 5.54 -10.48 -5.76
CA ASN A 91 4.65 -10.73 -6.88
C ASN A 91 3.35 -11.32 -6.32
N LEU A 92 2.22 -10.66 -6.56
CA LEU A 92 0.93 -11.03 -5.97
C LEU A 92 -0.19 -10.60 -6.90
N GLU A 93 -1.19 -11.46 -7.07
CA GLU A 93 -2.48 -11.12 -7.66
C GLU A 93 -3.57 -11.51 -6.67
N ALA A 94 -4.45 -10.57 -6.33
CA ALA A 94 -5.45 -10.78 -5.30
C ALA A 94 -6.74 -10.01 -5.59
N ALA A 95 -7.87 -10.69 -5.46
CA ALA A 95 -9.18 -10.04 -5.52
C ALA A 95 -9.47 -9.27 -4.22
N CYS A 96 -9.74 -7.98 -4.34
CA CYS A 96 -10.20 -7.13 -3.24
C CYS A 96 -11.61 -7.56 -2.79
N LYS A 97 -12.05 -7.07 -1.63
CA LYS A 97 -13.35 -7.38 -1.03
C LYS A 97 -14.53 -7.01 -1.93
N GLN A 98 -14.43 -5.90 -2.66
CA GLN A 98 -15.48 -5.42 -3.55
C GLN A 98 -15.39 -5.97 -4.98
N PHE A 99 -14.46 -6.89 -5.24
CA PHE A 99 -14.28 -7.45 -6.56
C PHE A 99 -15.53 -8.17 -7.04
N LYS A 100 -16.01 -7.77 -8.23
CA LYS A 100 -17.06 -8.46 -8.96
C LYS A 100 -16.55 -8.72 -10.37
N LYS A 101 -16.66 -9.96 -10.81
CA LYS A 101 -16.24 -10.35 -12.16
C LYS A 101 -17.29 -9.84 -13.16
N ASN A 102 -16.87 -9.02 -14.11
CA ASN A 102 -17.71 -8.48 -15.17
C ASN A 102 -17.54 -9.31 -16.45
N GLY A 103 -18.33 -10.39 -16.58
CA GLY A 103 -18.30 -11.26 -17.77
C GLY A 103 -16.92 -11.85 -18.05
N ASP A 104 -16.49 -11.79 -19.31
CA ASP A 104 -15.19 -12.30 -19.78
C ASP A 104 -14.05 -11.27 -19.73
N GLN A 105 -14.27 -10.10 -19.12
CA GLN A 105 -13.22 -9.11 -18.98
C GLN A 105 -12.08 -9.63 -18.07
N PRO A 106 -10.81 -9.31 -18.40
CA PRO A 106 -9.68 -9.55 -17.51
C PRO A 106 -9.93 -8.96 -16.11
N PRO A 107 -9.57 -9.67 -15.02
CA PRO A 107 -9.83 -9.21 -13.65
C PRO A 107 -9.23 -7.85 -13.29
N ASP A 108 -8.09 -7.51 -13.89
CA ASP A 108 -7.34 -6.26 -13.72
C ASP A 108 -8.01 -5.04 -14.38
N LEU A 109 -8.91 -5.25 -15.33
CA LEU A 109 -9.72 -4.21 -15.97
C LEU A 109 -11.03 -3.90 -15.21
N ASN A 110 -11.08 -4.19 -13.91
CA ASN A 110 -12.26 -3.91 -13.10
C ASN A 110 -12.50 -2.39 -12.92
N GLU A 111 -13.75 -1.97 -13.14
CA GLU A 111 -14.20 -0.57 -13.05
C GLU A 111 -13.86 0.08 -11.70
N ASN A 112 -13.99 -0.68 -10.61
CA ASN A 112 -13.79 -0.20 -9.25
C ASN A 112 -12.35 -0.34 -8.74
N ASP A 113 -11.39 -0.72 -9.60
CA ASP A 113 -10.02 -1.01 -9.17
C ASP A 113 -9.94 -2.08 -8.06
N ALA A 114 -10.83 -3.07 -8.12
CA ALA A 114 -10.98 -4.05 -7.06
C ALA A 114 -10.13 -5.33 -7.28
N TYR A 115 -9.10 -5.27 -8.11
CA TYR A 115 -8.18 -6.39 -8.33
C TYR A 115 -6.74 -5.91 -8.20
N LEU A 116 -6.04 -6.38 -7.17
CA LEU A 116 -4.68 -5.97 -6.84
C LEU A 116 -3.67 -6.82 -7.61
N VAL A 117 -2.82 -6.16 -8.39
CA VAL A 117 -1.69 -6.79 -9.08
C VAL A 117 -0.41 -6.09 -8.66
N ILE A 118 0.50 -6.85 -8.07
CA ILE A 118 1.84 -6.41 -7.70
C ILE A 118 2.85 -7.22 -8.49
N ARG A 119 3.77 -6.53 -9.16
CA ARG A 119 4.87 -7.14 -9.90
C ARG A 119 6.19 -6.54 -9.44
N ASN A 120 7.13 -7.36 -8.99
CA ASN A 120 8.45 -6.94 -8.51
C ASN A 120 8.42 -5.80 -7.47
N SER A 121 7.47 -5.87 -6.52
CA SER A 121 7.19 -4.84 -5.51
C SER A 121 6.69 -3.50 -6.07
N GLU A 122 6.12 -3.51 -7.27
CA GLU A 122 5.41 -2.37 -7.86
C GLU A 122 3.93 -2.69 -8.02
N VAL A 123 3.06 -1.82 -7.49
CA VAL A 123 1.60 -1.92 -7.59
C VAL A 123 1.17 -1.43 -8.97
N MET A 124 0.66 -2.35 -9.79
CA MET A 124 0.22 -2.07 -11.16
C MET A 124 -1.22 -1.58 -11.22
N CYS A 125 -2.12 -2.27 -10.51
CA CYS A 125 -3.52 -1.90 -10.36
C CYS A 125 -4.05 -2.38 -9.01
N GLY A 126 -5.22 -1.89 -8.62
CA GLY A 126 -5.92 -2.30 -7.42
C GLY A 126 -5.67 -1.41 -6.19
N VAL A 127 -6.60 -1.49 -5.25
CA VAL A 127 -6.52 -0.81 -3.94
C VAL A 127 -5.95 -1.72 -2.86
N MET A 128 -5.39 -1.10 -1.82
CA MET A 128 -4.96 -1.78 -0.60
C MET A 128 -6.14 -1.84 0.38
N ASP A 129 -6.78 -2.99 0.48
CA ASP A 129 -7.99 -3.18 1.29
C ASP A 129 -7.81 -4.31 2.31
N LYS A 130 -8.89 -4.64 3.05
CA LYS A 130 -8.83 -5.72 4.03
C LYS A 130 -8.35 -7.05 3.43
N ALA A 131 -8.70 -7.35 2.18
CA ALA A 131 -8.32 -8.63 1.57
C ALA A 131 -6.81 -8.70 1.27
N THR A 132 -6.16 -7.57 1.02
CA THR A 132 -4.77 -7.51 0.55
C THR A 132 -3.77 -7.10 1.62
N VAL A 133 -4.16 -6.31 2.63
CA VAL A 133 -3.30 -5.90 3.75
C VAL A 133 -3.79 -6.37 5.13
N GLY A 134 -5.02 -6.86 5.20
CA GLY A 134 -5.65 -7.31 6.44
C GLY A 134 -5.39 -8.79 6.78
N ASP A 135 -6.12 -9.25 7.80
CA ASP A 135 -6.06 -10.60 8.33
C ASP A 135 -6.92 -11.60 7.52
N GLY A 136 -6.63 -12.88 7.68
CA GLY A 136 -7.54 -13.95 7.25
C GLY A 136 -7.39 -14.46 5.81
N LYS A 137 -6.64 -13.76 4.94
CA LYS A 137 -6.28 -14.27 3.59
C LYS A 137 -4.79 -14.59 3.47
N LYS A 138 -4.47 -15.65 2.74
CA LYS A 138 -3.08 -16.00 2.35
C LYS A 138 -2.56 -15.09 1.25
N ASP A 139 -3.45 -14.50 0.46
CA ASP A 139 -3.11 -13.58 -0.63
C ASP A 139 -2.87 -12.14 -0.12
N SER A 140 -2.32 -12.02 1.10
CA SER A 140 -1.99 -10.74 1.73
C SER A 140 -0.54 -10.38 1.44
N VAL A 141 -0.27 -9.10 1.17
CA VAL A 141 1.08 -8.59 0.88
C VAL A 141 2.06 -8.95 1.99
N PHE A 142 1.64 -8.79 3.25
CA PHE A 142 2.49 -9.12 4.41
C PHE A 142 2.73 -10.63 4.56
N TYR A 143 1.77 -11.46 4.15
CA TYR A 143 1.95 -12.90 4.15
C TYR A 143 2.98 -13.33 3.10
N VAL A 144 2.89 -12.79 1.88
CA VAL A 144 3.88 -13.05 0.83
C VAL A 144 5.26 -12.57 1.24
N MET A 145 5.36 -11.36 1.82
CA MET A 145 6.63 -10.85 2.34
C MET A 145 7.24 -11.77 3.41
N MET A 146 6.41 -12.23 4.36
CA MET A 146 6.86 -13.12 5.44
C MET A 146 7.33 -14.47 4.90
N ARG A 147 6.59 -15.05 3.94
CA ARG A 147 6.88 -16.38 3.39
C ARG A 147 8.12 -16.37 2.50
N ASP A 148 8.26 -15.37 1.64
CA ASP A 148 9.25 -15.39 0.55
C ASP A 148 10.55 -14.64 0.94
N PHE A 149 10.47 -13.63 1.82
CA PHE A 149 11.62 -12.80 2.20
C PHE A 149 11.97 -12.88 3.69
N GLY A 150 11.08 -13.41 4.52
CA GLY A 150 11.31 -13.64 5.94
C GLY A 150 10.57 -12.66 6.86
N PRO A 151 10.51 -12.98 8.16
CA PRO A 151 9.69 -12.26 9.12
C PRO A 151 10.15 -10.81 9.34
N ASP A 152 11.46 -10.53 9.33
CA ASP A 152 11.99 -9.19 9.58
C ASP A 152 11.52 -8.18 8.53
N HIS A 153 11.51 -8.58 7.25
CA HIS A 153 11.01 -7.75 6.16
C HIS A 153 9.51 -7.49 6.29
N ALA A 154 8.72 -8.51 6.66
CA ALA A 154 7.29 -8.36 6.89
C ALA A 154 6.98 -7.42 8.07
N VAL A 155 7.69 -7.58 9.19
CA VAL A 155 7.56 -6.72 10.37
C VAL A 155 7.91 -5.28 10.04
N GLN A 156 8.97 -5.04 9.27
CA GLN A 156 9.29 -3.69 8.80
C GLN A 156 8.22 -3.12 7.89
N GLY A 157 7.68 -3.89 6.94
CA GLY A 157 6.57 -3.47 6.08
C GLY A 157 5.34 -3.05 6.89
N MET A 158 4.95 -3.86 7.88
CA MET A 158 3.83 -3.56 8.77
C MET A 158 4.09 -2.29 9.60
N ASN A 159 5.28 -2.15 10.19
CA ASN A 159 5.66 -0.96 10.95
C ASN A 159 5.64 0.32 10.08
N ARG A 160 6.08 0.24 8.83
CA ARG A 160 5.99 1.35 7.86
C ARG A 160 4.54 1.71 7.60
N LEU A 161 3.67 0.73 7.37
CA LEU A 161 2.23 0.96 7.16
C LEU A 161 1.57 1.64 8.37
N SER A 162 1.87 1.18 9.59
CA SER A 162 1.29 1.76 10.81
C SER A 162 1.69 3.23 11.00
N LYS A 163 2.98 3.55 10.81
CA LYS A 163 3.47 4.95 10.91
C LYS A 163 2.89 5.84 9.81
N LEU A 164 2.83 5.33 8.58
CA LEU A 164 2.23 6.02 7.45
C LEU A 164 0.76 6.34 7.72
N SER A 165 -0.01 5.32 8.11
CA SER A 165 -1.46 5.44 8.33
C SER A 165 -1.78 6.43 9.43
N ALA A 166 -1.10 6.34 10.58
CA ALA A 166 -1.31 7.25 11.70
C ALA A 166 -1.07 8.71 11.31
N ARG A 167 0.04 9.00 10.62
CA ARG A 167 0.40 10.38 10.26
C ARG A 167 -0.41 10.92 9.07
N TRP A 168 -0.68 10.08 8.08
CA TRP A 168 -1.40 10.51 6.88
C TRP A 168 -2.87 10.77 7.19
N LEU A 169 -3.53 9.87 7.93
CA LEU A 169 -4.95 10.02 8.25
C LEU A 169 -5.21 11.24 9.14
N SER A 170 -4.34 11.51 10.13
CA SER A 170 -4.44 12.70 10.98
C SER A 170 -4.29 14.01 10.21
N ASN A 171 -3.53 14.03 9.11
CA ASN A 171 -3.32 15.24 8.31
C ASN A 171 -4.36 15.45 7.20
N ASN A 172 -4.94 14.38 6.64
CA ASN A 172 -5.97 14.50 5.60
C ASN A 172 -7.37 14.70 6.20
N GLY A 173 -7.60 14.19 7.40
CA GLY A 173 -8.91 14.21 8.04
C GLY A 173 -9.84 13.14 7.46
N PHE A 174 -10.49 12.39 8.33
CA PHE A 174 -11.56 11.46 7.99
C PHE A 174 -12.60 11.55 9.11
N SER A 175 -13.86 11.80 8.74
CA SER A 175 -14.95 11.99 9.69
C SER A 175 -16.23 11.38 9.11
N LEU A 176 -17.18 11.11 10.00
CA LEU A 176 -18.53 10.68 9.67
C LEU A 176 -19.52 11.67 10.29
N GLY A 177 -20.41 12.21 9.48
CA GLY A 177 -21.45 13.15 9.91
C GLY A 177 -22.86 12.54 9.88
N ILE A 178 -23.83 13.27 10.43
CA ILE A 178 -25.24 12.87 10.35
C ILE A 178 -25.76 12.82 8.90
N SER A 179 -25.19 13.64 8.02
CA SER A 179 -25.50 13.65 6.59
C SER A 179 -25.16 12.33 5.90
N ASP A 180 -24.17 11.58 6.38
CA ASP A 180 -23.75 10.30 5.75
C ASP A 180 -24.72 9.15 6.07
N VAL A 181 -25.55 9.32 7.11
CA VAL A 181 -26.55 8.33 7.54
C VAL A 181 -27.98 8.77 7.25
N THR A 182 -28.19 10.02 6.86
CA THR A 182 -29.51 10.52 6.49
C THR A 182 -29.86 9.97 5.11
N PRO A 183 -30.97 9.21 4.96
CA PRO A 183 -31.38 8.69 3.67
C PRO A 183 -31.65 9.85 2.70
N GLY A 184 -31.22 9.69 1.45
CA GLY A 184 -31.61 10.64 0.39
C GLY A 184 -33.13 10.61 0.19
N GLU A 185 -33.69 11.76 -0.20
CA GLU A 185 -35.08 11.84 -0.68
C GLU A 185 -35.30 10.98 -1.93
#